data_AF-A0A9W8HS77-F1
#
_entry.id   AF-A0A9W8HS77-F1
#
_cell.length_a   1.000
_cell.length_b   1.000
_cell.length_c   1.000
_cell.angle_alpha   90.00
_cell.angle_beta   90.00
_cell.angle_gamma   90.00
#
_symmetry.space_group_name_H-M   'P 1'
#
loop_
_entity.id
_entity.type
_entity.pdbx_description
1 polymer ?
#
loop_
_entity_poly.entity_id
_entity_poly.type
_entity_poly.pdbx_seq_one_letter_code
_entity_poly.pdbx_strand_id
1 'polypeptide(L)'
;MKLVSLAALAAFLGACAVAQTTNATTEGLQSTECVASGDKNKDLYSTKSEVKHATLFSIDYHDSYKVVKDLSTESTYVLYQCGSDKPSVEDADAFIPVPVTSAAAWSTSAAMFIEALGVQDDVKNLGTVPSIVSACLQKLLEDVI
;
A
#
# COMPACT_ATOMS: atom_id res chain seq x y z
N MET A 1 -64.00 -24.96 -8.02
CA MET A 1 -63.83 -26.11 -7.10
C MET A 1 -63.12 -27.24 -7.83
N LYS A 2 -61.81 -27.42 -7.57
CA LYS A 2 -61.13 -28.72 -7.46
C LYS A 2 -59.66 -28.45 -7.13
N LEU A 3 -59.37 -28.59 -5.84
CA LEU A 3 -58.05 -28.73 -5.23
C LEU A 3 -57.49 -30.11 -5.57
N VAL A 4 -56.19 -30.22 -5.87
CA VAL A 4 -55.24 -31.30 -5.49
C VAL A 4 -53.85 -30.75 -5.90
N SER A 5 -53.08 -30.11 -5.01
CA SER A 5 -52.06 -30.70 -4.12
C SER A 5 -51.03 -31.58 -4.85
N LEU A 6 -49.84 -31.03 -5.15
CA LEU A 6 -48.63 -31.82 -5.37
C LEU A 6 -47.54 -31.33 -4.41
N ALA A 7 -46.98 -32.31 -3.73
CA ALA A 7 -46.11 -32.19 -2.57
C ALA A 7 -44.77 -31.50 -2.85
N ALA A 8 -44.38 -30.66 -1.90
CA ALA A 8 -43.06 -30.49 -1.32
C ALA A 8 -41.83 -30.88 -2.18
N LEU A 9 -41.08 -29.86 -2.63
CA LEU A 9 -39.67 -30.02 -2.97
C LEU A 9 -38.83 -29.01 -2.18
N ALA A 10 -38.16 -29.56 -1.17
CA ALA A 10 -36.92 -29.13 -0.52
C ALA A 10 -36.74 -27.64 -0.21
N ALA A 11 -36.94 -27.32 1.08
CA ALA A 11 -36.28 -26.22 1.75
C ALA A 11 -34.75 -26.37 1.63
N PHE A 12 -34.13 -25.59 0.75
CA PHE A 12 -32.69 -25.34 0.85
C PHE A 12 -32.49 -24.25 1.89
N LEU A 13 -32.19 -24.70 3.11
CA LEU A 13 -31.48 -23.91 4.10
C LEU A 13 -30.18 -23.43 3.46
N GLY A 14 -30.14 -22.16 3.12
CA GLY A 14 -28.93 -21.47 2.71
C GLY A 14 -28.98 -20.09 3.32
N ALA A 15 -28.82 -20.01 4.64
CA ALA A 15 -28.50 -18.76 5.29
C ALA A 15 -27.28 -18.18 4.58
N CYS A 16 -27.47 -17.16 3.74
CA CYS A 16 -26.40 -16.26 3.37
C CYS A 16 -26.09 -15.51 4.67
N ALA A 17 -25.29 -16.15 5.51
CA ALA A 17 -24.63 -15.48 6.61
C ALA A 17 -23.91 -14.30 5.96
N VAL A 18 -24.37 -13.09 6.29
CA VAL A 18 -23.64 -11.86 6.04
C VAL A 18 -22.22 -12.14 6.51
N ALA A 19 -21.29 -12.19 5.56
CA ALA A 19 -19.88 -12.29 5.87
C ALA A 19 -19.57 -11.13 6.79
N GLN A 20 -19.22 -11.45 8.02
CA GLN A 20 -18.76 -10.46 8.99
C GLN A 20 -17.57 -9.77 8.34
N THR A 21 -17.69 -8.45 8.14
CA THR A 21 -16.53 -7.58 7.94
C THR A 21 -15.70 -7.67 9.21
N THR A 22 -14.83 -8.67 9.29
CA THR A 22 -13.68 -8.59 10.18
C THR A 22 -12.85 -7.46 9.62
N ASN A 23 -12.97 -6.28 10.23
CA ASN A 23 -11.91 -5.29 10.17
C ASN A 23 -10.68 -6.01 10.71
N ALA A 24 -9.87 -6.55 9.80
CA ALA A 24 -8.51 -6.91 10.12
C ALA A 24 -7.90 -5.60 10.61
N THR A 25 -7.67 -5.51 11.91
CA THR A 25 -6.79 -4.51 12.47
C THR A 25 -5.46 -4.71 11.77
N THR A 26 -5.15 -3.81 10.85
CA THR A 26 -3.87 -3.70 10.16
C THR A 26 -2.82 -3.27 11.19
N GLU A 27 -2.49 -4.16 12.12
CA GLU A 27 -1.36 -4.00 13.02
C GLU A 27 -0.09 -4.19 12.18
N GLY A 28 0.45 -3.08 11.66
CA GLY A 28 1.74 -3.06 10.97
C GLY A 28 1.79 -2.22 9.70
N LEU A 29 1.21 -1.01 9.72
CA LEU A 29 1.17 -0.04 8.60
C LEU A 29 0.63 -0.59 7.29
N GLN A 30 -0.68 -0.48 7.05
CA GLN A 30 -1.28 -0.18 5.74
C GLN A 30 -2.66 0.46 5.94
N SER A 31 -2.66 1.61 6.63
CA SER A 31 -3.81 2.51 6.53
C SER A 31 -3.70 3.22 5.18
N THR A 32 -4.66 3.01 4.29
CA THR A 32 -4.84 3.83 3.07
C THR A 32 -5.23 5.27 3.44
N GLU A 33 -5.49 5.53 4.72
CA GLU A 33 -5.94 6.81 5.25
C GLU A 33 -4.85 7.47 6.10
N CYS A 34 -4.90 8.81 6.17
CA CYS A 34 -3.99 9.61 6.97
C CYS A 34 -4.25 9.40 8.49
N VAL A 35 -3.19 9.53 9.30
CA VAL A 35 -3.28 9.43 10.76
C VAL A 35 -4.11 10.59 11.31
N ALA A 36 -4.96 10.30 12.30
CA ALA A 36 -5.74 11.32 13.00
C ALA A 36 -4.81 12.27 13.78
N SER A 37 -5.13 13.57 13.76
CA SER A 37 -4.26 14.68 14.22
C SER A 37 -3.83 14.67 15.71
N GLY A 38 -4.24 13.67 16.49
CA GLY A 38 -3.98 13.56 17.94
C GLY A 38 -2.70 12.82 18.34
N ASP A 39 -2.09 12.02 17.46
CA ASP A 39 -1.01 11.08 17.81
C ASP A 39 0.40 11.57 17.40
N LYS A 40 0.71 12.84 17.69
CA LYS A 40 1.92 13.51 17.16
C LYS A 40 3.25 13.03 17.74
N ASN A 41 3.24 12.27 18.83
CA ASN A 41 4.46 11.93 19.59
C ASN A 41 4.51 10.48 20.07
N LYS A 42 3.85 9.58 19.36
CA LYS A 42 3.86 8.13 19.62
C LYS A 42 4.60 7.44 18.47
N ASP A 43 5.25 6.31 18.75
CA ASP A 43 5.74 5.41 17.70
C ASP A 43 4.55 4.99 16.82
N LEU A 44 4.51 5.54 15.60
CA LEU A 44 3.48 5.27 14.59
C LEU A 44 3.74 3.94 13.87
N TYR A 45 4.82 3.23 14.22
CA TYR A 45 5.22 1.98 13.60
C TYR A 45 5.01 0.81 14.57
N SER A 46 3.87 0.10 14.45
CA SER A 46 3.65 -1.14 15.22
C SER A 46 4.53 -2.30 14.75
N THR A 47 5.10 -2.20 13.55
CA THR A 47 6.02 -3.21 13.00
C THR A 47 7.11 -2.49 12.21
N LYS A 48 8.37 -2.84 12.49
CA LYS A 48 9.56 -2.29 11.84
C LYS A 48 10.27 -3.39 11.06
N SER A 49 10.67 -3.10 9.83
CA SER A 49 11.44 -4.02 9.00
C SER A 49 12.94 -3.86 9.25
N GLU A 50 13.67 -4.97 9.24
CA GLU A 50 15.13 -4.99 9.36
C GLU A 50 15.76 -5.34 8.00
N VAL A 51 16.77 -4.57 7.58
CA VAL A 51 17.51 -4.80 6.33
C VAL A 51 18.65 -5.78 6.59
N LYS A 52 18.50 -7.04 6.14
CA LYS A 52 19.49 -8.12 6.40
C LYS A 52 20.52 -8.33 5.28
N HIS A 53 20.13 -8.05 4.04
CA HIS A 53 20.92 -8.44 2.85
C HIS A 53 21.25 -7.29 1.92
N ALA A 54 20.40 -6.26 1.84
CA ALA A 54 20.66 -5.14 0.97
C ALA A 54 21.78 -4.26 1.55
N THR A 55 22.71 -3.85 0.70
CA THR A 55 23.86 -3.00 1.06
C THR A 55 23.76 -1.59 0.44
N LEU A 56 22.79 -1.38 -0.44
CA LEU A 56 22.65 -0.13 -1.20
C LEU A 56 21.68 0.86 -0.53
N PHE A 57 20.99 0.46 0.53
CA PHE A 57 20.15 1.38 1.29
C PHE A 57 20.12 1.02 2.77
N SER A 58 19.79 1.99 3.61
CA SER A 58 19.51 1.79 5.03
C SER A 58 18.17 2.42 5.41
N ILE A 59 17.57 1.93 6.50
CA ILE A 59 16.33 2.48 7.06
C ILE A 59 16.55 2.72 8.55
N ASP A 60 16.38 3.98 8.96
CA ASP A 60 16.39 4.40 10.36
C ASP A 60 14.98 4.80 10.78
N TYR A 61 14.42 4.14 11.79
CA TYR A 61 13.08 4.43 12.30
C TYR A 61 13.13 5.41 13.46
N HIS A 62 12.27 6.43 13.41
CA HIS A 62 11.95 7.33 14.52
C HIS A 62 10.49 7.15 14.93
N ASP A 63 10.02 7.93 15.90
CA ASP A 63 8.67 7.80 16.43
C ASP A 63 7.60 8.11 15.36
N SER A 64 7.72 9.23 14.64
CA SER A 64 6.69 9.68 13.67
C SER A 64 7.09 9.57 12.20
N TYR A 65 8.36 9.30 11.92
CA TYR A 65 8.90 9.21 10.57
C TYR A 65 10.01 8.16 10.47
N LYS A 66 10.38 7.79 9.26
CA LYS A 66 11.57 6.97 8.98
C LYS A 66 12.45 7.66 7.95
N VAL A 67 13.75 7.48 8.09
CA VAL A 67 14.75 7.97 7.15
C VAL A 67 15.25 6.80 6.33
N VAL A 68 15.11 6.90 5.01
CA VAL A 68 15.63 5.93 4.05
C VAL A 68 16.80 6.58 3.35
N LYS A 69 17.98 6.00 3.45
CA LYS A 69 19.17 6.48 2.76
C LYS A 69 19.49 5.57 1.60
N ASP A 70 19.64 6.15 0.42
CA ASP A 70 20.24 5.48 -0.72
C ASP A 70 21.76 5.66 -0.64
N LEU A 71 22.46 4.59 -0.30
CA LEU A 71 23.91 4.59 -0.13
C LEU A 71 24.65 4.59 -1.47
N SER A 72 23.95 4.36 -2.59
CA SER A 72 24.53 4.38 -3.93
C SER A 72 24.56 5.78 -4.54
N THR A 73 23.58 6.62 -4.20
CA THR A 73 23.46 8.00 -4.68
C THR A 73 23.71 9.06 -3.60
N GLU A 74 23.97 8.61 -2.36
CA GLU A 74 24.09 9.45 -1.16
C GLU A 74 22.84 10.30 -0.87
N SER A 75 21.68 9.90 -1.41
CA SER A 75 20.41 10.61 -1.21
C SER A 75 19.68 10.16 0.07
N THR A 76 19.09 11.11 0.79
CA THR A 76 18.35 10.93 2.03
C THR A 76 16.87 11.28 1.84
N TYR A 77 16.01 10.28 2.04
CA TYR A 77 14.57 10.38 1.91
C TYR A 77 13.88 10.25 3.27
N VAL A 78 13.01 11.20 3.61
CA VAL A 78 12.27 11.18 4.88
C VAL A 78 10.82 10.83 4.62
N LEU A 79 10.39 9.67 5.11
CA LEU A 79 9.03 9.17 4.94
C LEU A 79 8.25 9.36 6.25
N TYR A 80 7.23 10.22 6.22
CA TYR A 80 6.39 10.54 7.38
C TYR A 80 4.92 10.19 7.10
N GLN A 81 4.14 9.94 8.15
CA GLN A 81 2.73 9.59 7.96
C GLN A 81 1.91 10.81 7.55
N CYS A 82 1.04 10.65 6.57
CA CYS A 82 0.05 11.67 6.24
C CYS A 82 -0.78 11.99 7.50
N GLY A 83 -1.06 13.27 7.75
CA GLY A 83 -1.78 13.73 8.95
C GLY A 83 -0.89 13.98 10.17
N SER A 84 0.37 13.52 10.17
CA SER A 84 1.36 13.95 11.17
C SER A 84 1.99 15.29 10.79
N ASP A 85 2.61 15.95 11.78
CA ASP A 85 3.44 17.11 11.49
C ASP A 85 4.65 16.69 10.65
N LYS A 86 5.00 17.51 9.67
CA LYS A 86 6.17 17.28 8.81
C LYS A 86 7.44 17.40 9.66
N PRO A 87 8.31 16.38 9.71
CA PRO A 87 9.52 16.43 10.50
C PRO A 87 10.55 17.42 9.91
N SER A 88 11.38 17.98 10.79
CA SER A 88 12.54 18.78 10.40
C SER A 88 13.79 17.93 10.50
N VAL A 89 14.26 17.43 9.36
CA VAL A 89 15.50 16.65 9.24
C VAL A 89 16.43 17.43 8.32
N GLU A 90 17.64 17.72 8.79
CA GLU A 90 18.66 18.39 7.99
C GLU A 90 19.14 17.46 6.86
N ASP A 91 19.55 18.05 5.73
CA ASP A 91 20.10 17.34 4.57
C ASP A 91 19.19 16.28 3.93
N ALA A 92 17.87 16.37 4.15
CA ALA A 92 16.90 15.53 3.46
C ALA A 92 16.65 16.03 2.03
N ASP A 93 16.87 15.17 1.03
CA ASP A 93 16.59 15.46 -0.38
C ASP A 93 15.09 15.54 -0.67
N ALA A 94 14.30 14.70 0.00
CA ALA A 94 12.85 14.73 -0.15
C ALA A 94 12.11 14.29 1.11
N PHE A 95 10.94 14.88 1.30
CA PHE A 95 9.98 14.51 2.34
C PHE A 95 8.76 13.90 1.66
N ILE A 96 8.49 12.64 1.95
CA ILE A 96 7.46 11.84 1.28
C ILE A 96 6.37 11.47 2.30
N PRO A 97 5.12 11.94 2.11
CA PRO A 97 4.00 11.50 2.94
C PRO A 97 3.61 10.05 2.59
N VAL A 98 3.23 9.28 3.60
CA VAL A 98 2.73 7.90 3.48
C VAL A 98 1.26 7.86 3.93
N PRO A 99 0.33 7.25 3.17
CA PRO A 99 0.53 6.52 1.92
C PRO A 99 0.89 7.45 0.75
N VAL A 100 1.64 6.88 -0.21
CA VAL A 100 2.00 7.56 -1.46
C VAL A 100 0.84 7.36 -2.45
N THR A 101 0.27 8.44 -2.96
CA THR A 101 -0.92 8.41 -3.83
C THR A 101 -0.61 8.54 -5.32
N SER A 102 0.66 8.81 -5.65
CA SER A 102 1.12 8.97 -7.02
C SER A 102 2.59 8.59 -7.11
N ALA A 103 2.89 7.59 -7.93
CA ALA A 103 4.25 7.15 -8.21
C ALA A 103 4.48 6.99 -9.72
N ALA A 104 5.74 7.09 -10.12
CA ALA A 104 6.20 6.71 -11.45
C ALA A 104 7.39 5.77 -11.32
N ALA A 105 7.48 4.75 -12.18
CA ALA A 105 8.60 3.82 -12.17
C ALA A 105 9.27 3.77 -13.55
N TRP A 106 10.59 3.93 -13.57
CA TRP A 106 11.41 3.89 -14.78
C TRP A 106 12.19 2.59 -14.97
N SER A 107 12.13 1.69 -13.98
CA SER A 107 12.75 0.36 -14.04
C SER A 107 11.67 -0.71 -14.07
N THR A 108 11.89 -1.77 -14.85
CA THR A 108 11.03 -2.96 -14.83
C THR A 108 11.02 -3.63 -13.45
N SER A 109 12.15 -3.65 -12.74
CA SER A 109 12.22 -4.20 -11.39
C SER A 109 11.34 -3.41 -10.41
N ALA A 110 11.38 -2.08 -10.49
CA ALA A 110 10.55 -1.22 -9.65
C ALA A 110 9.05 -1.42 -9.93
N ALA A 111 8.66 -1.53 -11.20
CA ALA A 111 7.29 -1.81 -11.59
C ALA A 111 6.78 -3.16 -11.03
N MET A 112 7.61 -4.21 -11.08
CA MET A 112 7.26 -5.51 -10.51
C MET A 112 7.07 -5.47 -8.99
N PHE A 113 7.90 -4.72 -8.26
CA PHE A 113 7.73 -4.58 -6.81
C PHE A 113 6.45 -3.82 -6.45
N ILE A 114 6.07 -2.81 -7.22
CA ILE A 114 4.82 -2.09 -7.01
C ILE A 114 3.61 -3.02 -7.22
N GLU A 115 3.62 -3.82 -8.28
CA GLU A 115 2.59 -4.84 -8.51
C GLU A 115 2.55 -5.88 -7.39
N ALA A 116 3.71 -6.35 -6.92
CA ALA A 116 3.78 -7.30 -5.81
C ALA A 116 3.24 -6.73 -4.49
N LEU A 117 3.32 -5.41 -4.30
CA LEU A 117 2.75 -4.70 -3.16
C LEU A 117 1.24 -4.47 -3.29
N GLY A 118 0.65 -4.70 -4.46
CA GLY A 118 -0.78 -4.51 -4.70
C GLY A 118 -1.22 -3.05 -4.79
N VAL A 119 -0.29 -2.11 -4.96
CA VAL A 119 -0.53 -0.64 -4.96
C VAL A 119 -0.41 -0.03 -6.37
N GLN A 120 -0.65 -0.85 -7.40
CA GLN A 120 -0.52 -0.44 -8.79
C GLN A 120 -1.47 0.69 -9.22
N ASP A 121 -2.59 0.89 -8.53
CA ASP A 121 -3.56 1.96 -8.83
C ASP A 121 -3.01 3.38 -8.57
N ASP A 122 -1.99 3.48 -7.71
CA ASP A 122 -1.27 4.73 -7.42
C ASP A 122 -0.16 5.04 -8.44
N VAL A 123 0.10 4.15 -9.40
CA VAL A 123 1.11 4.38 -10.44
C VAL A 123 0.48 5.18 -11.59
N LYS A 124 1.05 6.36 -11.87
CA LYS A 124 0.56 7.23 -12.95
C LYS A 124 1.39 7.15 -14.23
N ASN A 125 2.61 6.61 -14.15
CA ASN A 125 3.48 6.46 -15.31
C ASN A 125 4.47 5.31 -15.13
N LEU A 126 4.66 4.52 -16.20
CA LEU A 126 5.68 3.49 -16.29
C LEU A 126 6.57 3.78 -17.51
N GLY A 127 7.85 4.06 -17.28
CA GLY A 127 8.82 4.36 -18.35
C GLY A 127 9.24 3.15 -19.17
N THR A 128 8.85 1.94 -18.77
CA THR A 128 9.29 0.66 -19.33
C THR A 128 8.16 -0.16 -19.94
N VAL A 129 7.06 0.49 -20.35
CA VAL A 129 5.86 -0.16 -20.93
C VAL A 129 6.16 -1.31 -21.90
N PRO A 130 7.09 -1.19 -22.88
CA PRO A 130 7.34 -2.27 -23.83
C PRO A 130 7.90 -3.55 -23.21
N SER A 131 8.49 -3.45 -22.01
CA SER A 131 9.14 -4.57 -21.30
C SER A 131 8.26 -5.17 -20.21
N ILE A 132 7.07 -4.62 -19.98
CA ILE A 132 6.12 -5.12 -18.98
C ILE A 132 5.30 -6.25 -19.61
N VAL A 133 5.36 -7.44 -19.00
CA VAL A 133 4.61 -8.62 -19.46
C VAL A 133 3.40 -8.96 -18.59
N SER A 134 3.22 -8.26 -17.45
CA SER A 134 2.02 -8.42 -16.64
C SER A 134 0.82 -7.80 -17.36
N ALA A 135 -0.21 -8.62 -17.59
CA ALA A 135 -1.46 -8.16 -18.17
C ALA A 135 -2.17 -7.13 -17.30
N CYS A 136 -2.05 -7.21 -15.97
CA CYS A 136 -2.66 -6.26 -15.03
C CYS A 136 -2.04 -4.88 -15.17
N LEU A 137 -0.71 -4.79 -15.23
CA LEU A 137 -0.01 -3.52 -15.43
C LEU A 137 -0.23 -2.95 -16.82
N GLN A 138 -0.29 -3.79 -17.86
CA GLN A 138 -0.62 -3.34 -19.22
C GLN A 138 -2.00 -2.70 -19.28
N LYS A 139 -3.01 -3.35 -18.67
CA LYS A 139 -4.37 -2.81 -18.61
C LYS A 139 -4.43 -1.47 -17.87
N LEU A 140 -3.73 -1.33 -16.74
CA LEU A 140 -3.68 -0.07 -15.99
C LEU A 140 -3.10 1.09 -16.81
N LEU A 141 -2.15 0.82 -17.69
CA LEU A 141 -1.59 1.84 -18.58
C LEU A 141 -2.58 2.24 -19.67
N GLU A 142 -3.37 1.31 -20.19
CA GLU A 142 -4.44 1.61 -21.15
C GLU A 142 -5.54 2.50 -20.55
N ASP A 143 -5.83 2.35 -19.25
CA ASP A 143 -6.85 3.15 -18.55
C ASP A 143 -6.37 4.59 -18.22
N VAL A 144 -5.07 4.86 -18.29
CA VAL A 144 -4.45 6.16 -17.94
C VAL A 144 -4.12 7.02 -19.19
N ILE A 145 -4.11 6.43 -20.38
CA ILE A 145 -3.81 7.08 -21.68
C ILE A 145 -5.10 7.30 -22.47
#